data_AF-A0A1H9FU03-F1
#
_entry.id   AF-A0A1H9FU03-F1
#
_cell.length_a   1.000
_cell.length_b   1.000
_cell.length_c   1.000
_cell.angle_alpha   90.00
_cell.angle_beta   90.00
_cell.angle_gamma   90.00
#
_symmetry.space_group_name_H-M   'P 1'
#
loop_
_entity.id
_entity.type
_entity.pdbx_description
1 polymer ?
#
loop_
_entity_poly.entity_id
_entity_poly.type
_entity_poly.pdbx_seq_one_letter_code
_entity_poly.pdbx_strand_id
1 'polypeptide(L)'
;MPRTKLTGFSRLLIFLIIFVPIAYVGASYFNGEDPIENIKGYLGMEETASPAPVDNYQPTQDNSGNKPATFENVQDLRSEIVRLKRDLAISQEQLARCKTEGVE
;
A
#
# COMPACT_ATOMS: atom_id res chain seq x y z
N MET A 1 -24.40 -20.44 -36.23
CA MET A 1 -23.85 -19.85 -34.98
C MET A 1 -22.52 -19.17 -35.32
N PRO A 2 -22.44 -17.84 -35.32
CA PRO A 2 -21.18 -17.15 -35.62
C PRO A 2 -20.17 -17.44 -34.50
N ARG A 3 -19.02 -18.03 -34.87
CA ARG A 3 -17.88 -18.20 -33.97
C ARG A 3 -17.10 -16.90 -34.02
N THR A 4 -17.21 -16.07 -33.00
CA THR A 4 -16.47 -14.80 -32.91
C THR A 4 -14.97 -15.14 -32.87
N LYS A 5 -14.29 -14.97 -34.00
CA LYS A 5 -12.84 -15.17 -34.07
C LYS A 5 -12.19 -13.92 -33.48
N LEU A 6 -11.51 -14.08 -32.36
CA LEU A 6 -10.68 -13.02 -31.79
C LEU A 6 -9.62 -12.61 -32.81
N THR A 7 -9.58 -11.34 -33.17
CA THR A 7 -8.53 -10.79 -34.04
C THR A 7 -7.22 -10.68 -33.26
N GLY A 8 -6.08 -10.70 -33.97
CA GLY A 8 -4.77 -10.53 -33.32
C GLY A 8 -4.68 -9.22 -32.51
N PHE A 9 -5.31 -8.15 -33.01
CA PHE A 9 -5.45 -6.89 -32.29
C PHE A 9 -6.27 -7.03 -31.01
N SER A 10 -7.39 -7.76 -31.04
CA SER A 10 -8.20 -8.01 -29.83
C SER A 10 -7.42 -8.78 -28.76
N ARG A 11 -6.56 -9.72 -29.15
CA ARG A 11 -5.68 -10.43 -28.19
C ARG A 11 -4.68 -9.48 -27.53
N LEU A 12 -4.07 -8.59 -28.30
CA LEU A 12 -3.15 -7.56 -27.77
C LEU A 12 -3.89 -6.61 -26.82
N LEU A 13 -5.07 -6.16 -27.20
CA LEU A 13 -5.86 -5.23 -26.40
C LEU A 13 -6.23 -5.85 -25.04
N ILE A 14 -6.65 -7.11 -25.03
CA ILE A 14 -6.95 -7.85 -23.78
C ILE A 14 -5.69 -7.99 -22.92
N PHE A 15 -4.54 -8.30 -23.53
CA PHE A 15 -3.27 -8.37 -22.81
C PHE A 15 -2.94 -7.01 -22.17
N LEU A 16 -3.07 -5.92 -22.91
CA LEU A 16 -2.74 -4.58 -22.44
C LEU A 16 -3.64 -4.13 -21.28
N ILE A 17 -4.95 -4.42 -21.34
CA ILE A 17 -5.89 -4.11 -20.25
C ILE A 17 -5.49 -4.78 -18.93
N ILE A 18 -4.92 -5.98 -18.97
CA ILE A 18 -4.53 -6.73 -17.77
C ILE A 18 -3.09 -6.40 -17.37
N PHE A 19 -2.18 -6.30 -18.33
CA PHE A 19 -0.75 -6.17 -18.06
C PHE A 19 -0.37 -4.76 -17.60
N VAL A 20 -0.99 -3.72 -18.16
CA VAL A 20 -0.73 -2.32 -17.78
C VAL A 20 -1.02 -2.03 -16.31
N PRO A 21 -2.19 -2.38 -15.73
CA PRO A 21 -2.44 -2.11 -14.31
C PRO A 21 -1.49 -2.89 -13.40
N ILE A 22 -1.13 -4.14 -13.75
CA ILE A 22 -0.15 -4.92 -12.98
C ILE A 22 1.23 -4.27 -13.03
N ALA A 23 1.67 -3.83 -14.22
CA ALA A 23 2.94 -3.14 -14.38
C ALA A 23 2.98 -1.82 -13.60
N TYR A 24 1.87 -1.08 -13.60
CA TYR A 24 1.72 0.15 -12.81
C TYR A 24 1.84 -0.11 -11.30
N VAL A 25 1.17 -1.14 -10.79
CA VAL A 25 1.28 -1.56 -9.38
C VAL A 25 2.71 -1.97 -9.03
N GLY A 26 3.40 -2.70 -9.92
CA GLY A 26 4.79 -3.07 -9.71
C GLY A 26 5.74 -1.87 -9.69
N ALA A 27 5.56 -0.92 -10.61
CA ALA A 27 6.39 0.27 -10.72
C ALA A 27 6.20 1.22 -9.53
N SER A 28 4.95 1.45 -9.11
CA SER A 28 4.63 2.27 -7.93
C SER A 28 5.22 1.67 -6.64
N TYR A 29 5.13 0.35 -6.46
CA TYR A 29 5.75 -0.32 -5.31
C TYR A 29 7.28 -0.15 -5.28
N PHE A 30 7.93 -0.17 -6.45
CA PHE A 30 9.37 0.08 -6.54
C PHE A 30 9.74 1.53 -6.20
N ASN A 31 8.89 2.49 -6.55
CA ASN A 31 9.06 3.90 -6.22
C ASN A 31 8.61 4.26 -4.79
N GLY A 32 8.03 3.31 -4.05
CA GLY A 32 7.51 3.54 -2.70
C GLY A 32 6.17 4.28 -2.65
N GLU A 33 5.45 4.36 -3.77
CA GLU A 33 4.11 4.93 -3.88
C GLU A 33 3.05 3.84 -3.69
N ASP A 34 1.89 4.17 -3.11
CA ASP A 34 0.75 3.25 -3.00
C ASP A 34 -0.16 3.37 -4.25
N PRO A 35 -0.15 2.38 -5.16
CA PRO A 35 -0.95 2.44 -6.39
C PRO A 35 -2.45 2.46 -6.12
N ILE A 36 -2.91 1.85 -5.02
CA ILE A 36 -4.33 1.75 -4.71
C ILE A 36 -4.87 3.12 -4.28
N GLU A 37 -4.08 3.87 -3.51
CA GLU A 37 -4.42 5.22 -3.08
C GLU A 37 -4.48 6.18 -4.27
N ASN A 38 -3.47 6.12 -5.15
CA ASN A 38 -3.44 6.90 -6.39
C ASN A 38 -4.66 6.62 -7.27
N ILE A 39 -5.00 5.34 -7.51
CA ILE A 39 -6.17 4.98 -8.33
C ILE A 39 -7.46 5.53 -7.73
N LYS A 40 -7.63 5.50 -6.40
CA LYS A 40 -8.82 6.05 -5.73
C LYS A 40 -8.96 7.56 -5.95
N GLY A 41 -7.87 8.30 -5.86
CA GLY A 41 -7.84 9.74 -6.14
C GLY A 41 -8.16 10.04 -7.61
N TYR A 42 -7.62 9.26 -8.56
CA TYR A 42 -7.91 9.45 -9.99
C TYR A 42 -9.34 9.04 -10.40
N LEU A 43 -9.92 8.03 -9.75
CA LEU A 43 -11.27 7.55 -10.07
C LEU A 43 -12.39 8.36 -9.39
N GLY A 44 -12.04 9.37 -8.58
CA GLY A 44 -13.01 10.23 -7.90
C GLY A 44 -13.91 9.46 -6.92
N MET A 45 -13.44 8.33 -6.39
CA MET A 45 -14.10 7.56 -5.32
C MET A 45 -13.87 8.18 -3.93
N GLU A 46 -13.65 9.49 -3.87
CA GLU A 46 -13.78 10.26 -2.63
C GLU A 46 -15.28 10.48 -2.38
N GLU A 47 -15.77 10.06 -1.21
CA GLU A 47 -17.14 10.36 -0.79
C GLU A 47 -17.35 11.88 -0.78
N THR A 48 -18.11 12.35 -1.79
CA THR A 48 -18.76 13.67 -1.91
C THR A 48 -18.24 14.79 -1.01
N ALA A 49 -17.34 15.61 -1.56
CA ALA A 49 -17.45 17.07 -1.47
C ALA A 49 -16.62 17.73 -2.58
N SER A 50 -17.23 17.91 -3.76
CA SER A 50 -16.70 18.87 -4.74
C SER A 50 -17.33 20.24 -4.48
N PRO A 51 -16.56 21.33 -4.62
CA PRO A 51 -16.67 22.04 -5.89
C PRO A 51 -15.31 22.31 -6.54
N ALA A 52 -15.25 22.12 -7.86
CA ALA A 52 -14.16 22.54 -8.74
C ALA A 52 -14.13 24.09 -8.91
N PRO A 53 -13.14 24.69 -9.61
CA PRO A 53 -11.72 24.36 -9.76
C PRO A 53 -10.84 25.56 -9.31
N VAL A 54 -9.69 25.30 -8.68
CA VAL A 54 -8.61 26.30 -8.64
C VAL A 54 -7.28 25.58 -8.62
N ASP A 55 -6.45 25.90 -9.61
CA ASP A 55 -5.00 25.70 -9.60
C ASP A 55 -4.45 26.23 -8.28
N ASN A 56 -4.25 25.35 -7.31
CA ASN A 56 -3.35 25.51 -6.19
C ASN A 56 -3.25 24.14 -5.52
N TYR A 57 -2.14 23.44 -5.80
CA TYR A 57 -1.77 22.22 -5.09
C TYR A 57 -1.45 22.61 -3.64
N GLN A 58 -2.48 22.66 -2.80
CA GLN A 58 -2.36 22.67 -1.36
C GLN A 58 -2.55 21.23 -0.89
N PRO A 59 -1.65 20.71 -0.02
CA PRO A 59 -1.81 19.38 0.53
C PRO A 59 -3.01 19.45 1.50
N THR A 60 -4.19 19.13 1.00
CA THR A 60 -5.37 18.90 1.84
C THR A 60 -5.13 17.60 2.59
N GLN A 61 -4.74 17.79 3.83
CA GLN A 61 -4.79 16.85 4.92
C GLN A 61 -6.18 16.19 4.95
N ASP A 62 -6.30 14.97 4.42
CA ASP A 62 -7.55 14.20 4.45
C ASP A 62 -7.44 12.88 5.21
N ASN A 63 -8.56 12.54 5.83
CA ASN A 63 -8.78 11.74 7.02
C ASN A 63 -8.86 10.25 6.69
N SER A 64 -7.77 9.63 6.25
CA SER A 64 -7.69 8.17 6.12
C SER A 64 -6.88 7.56 7.27
N GLY A 65 -7.42 7.54 8.50
CA GLY A 65 -6.89 6.76 9.64
C GLY A 65 -5.44 7.05 10.09
N ASN A 66 -4.68 7.81 9.31
CA ASN A 66 -3.36 8.30 9.56
C ASN A 66 -3.56 9.58 10.33
N LYS A 67 -3.49 9.44 11.66
CA LYS A 67 -3.39 10.62 12.51
C LYS A 67 -2.27 11.50 11.92
N PRO A 68 -2.50 12.81 11.73
CA PRO A 68 -1.49 13.71 11.21
C PRO A 68 -0.19 13.51 11.99
N ALA A 69 0.97 13.73 11.35
CA ALA A 69 2.28 13.63 11.99
C ALA A 69 2.46 14.76 13.03
N THR A 70 1.64 14.73 14.07
CA THR A 70 1.72 15.52 15.27
C THR A 70 2.85 14.92 16.11
N PHE A 71 3.55 15.78 16.85
CA PHE A 71 4.63 15.36 17.75
C PHE A 71 4.26 14.17 18.65
N GLU A 72 3.00 14.13 19.09
CA GLU A 72 2.43 13.05 19.90
C GLU A 72 2.37 11.70 19.17
N ASN A 73 1.94 11.66 17.91
CA ASN A 73 1.88 10.41 17.13
C ASN A 73 3.25 9.86 16.80
N VAL A 74 4.22 10.75 16.52
CA VAL A 74 5.61 10.34 16.27
C VAL A 74 6.24 9.76 17.54
N GLN A 75 5.89 10.28 18.72
CA GLN A 75 6.36 9.76 19.99
C GLN A 75 5.73 8.39 20.31
N ASP A 76 4.43 8.24 20.06
CA ASP A 76 3.69 7.00 20.30
C ASP A 76 4.21 5.87 19.39
N LEU A 77 4.39 6.14 18.08
CA LEU A 77 4.99 5.19 17.14
C LEU A 77 6.42 4.80 17.51
N ARG A 78 7.22 5.74 18.02
CA ARG A 78 8.59 5.43 18.51
C ARG A 78 8.55 4.51 19.72
N SER A 79 7.61 4.72 20.64
CA SER A 79 7.43 3.86 21.81
C SER A 79 7.02 2.44 21.41
N GLU A 80 6.16 2.33 20.38
CA GLU A 80 5.68 1.07 19.85
C GLU A 80 6.80 0.28 19.14
N ILE A 81 7.63 0.95 18.34
CA ILE A 81 8.83 0.33 17.72
C ILE A 81 9.78 -0.23 18.78
N VAL A 82 10.00 0.51 19.88
CA VAL A 82 10.88 0.06 20.97
C VAL A 82 10.29 -1.17 21.67
N ARG A 83 8.97 -1.18 21.90
CA ARG A 83 8.27 -2.32 22.51
C ARG A 83 8.35 -3.56 21.63
N LEU A 84 8.01 -3.44 20.35
CA LEU A 84 8.06 -4.56 19.40
C LEU A 84 9.47 -5.15 19.27
N LYS A 85 10.51 -4.29 19.26
CA LYS A 85 11.91 -4.75 19.25
C LYS A 85 12.28 -5.52 20.51
N ARG A 86 11.80 -5.09 21.69
CA ARG A 86 12.02 -5.80 22.95
C ARG A 86 11.34 -7.17 22.92
N ASP A 87 10.10 -7.25 22.45
CA ASP A 87 9.36 -8.52 22.39
C ASP A 87 10.02 -9.52 21.42
N LEU A 88 10.54 -9.04 20.28
CA LEU A 88 11.34 -9.87 19.38
C LEU A 88 12.61 -10.41 20.04
N ALA A 89 13.33 -9.57 20.79
CA ALA A 89 14.54 -9.99 21.50
C ALA A 89 14.22 -11.08 22.55
N ILE A 90 13.16 -10.90 23.33
CA ILE A 90 12.71 -11.89 24.33
C ILE A 90 12.31 -13.20 23.64
N SER A 91 11.56 -13.14 22.55
CA SER A 91 11.15 -14.33 21.80
C SER A 91 12.36 -15.08 21.22
N GLN A 92 13.35 -14.35 20.69
CA GLN A 92 14.60 -14.94 20.20
C GLN A 92 15.42 -15.58 21.33
N GLU A 93 15.49 -14.96 22.51
CA GLU A 93 16.15 -15.54 23.69
C GLU A 93 15.44 -16.81 24.16
N GLN A 94 14.10 -16.85 24.16
CA GLN A 94 13.33 -18.05 24.49
C GLN A 94 13.59 -19.19 23.50
N LEU A 95 13.66 -18.89 22.20
CA LEU A 95 14.07 -19.86 21.18
C LEU A 95 15.49 -20.35 21.39
N ALA A 96 16.42 -19.45 21.74
CA ALA A 96 17.80 -19.83 22.01
C ALA A 96 17.90 -20.78 23.21
N ARG A 97 17.14 -20.53 24.28
CA ARG A 97 17.08 -21.42 25.46
C ARG A 97 16.43 -22.77 25.14
N CYS A 98 15.31 -22.79 24.42
CA CYS A 98 14.68 -24.05 24.00
C CYS A 98 15.58 -24.86 23.05
N LYS A 99 16.35 -24.19 22.18
CA LYS A 99 17.28 -24.86 21.27
C LYS A 99 18.49 -25.46 21.99
N THR A 100 18.92 -24.89 23.12
CA THR A 100 19.98 -25.47 23.95
C THR A 100 19.49 -26.62 24.83
N GLU A 101 18.20 -26.63 25.21
CA GLU A 101 17.59 -27.68 26.04
C GLU A 101 17.15 -28.91 25.23
N GLY A 102 16.99 -28.77 23.90
CA GLY A 102 16.70 -29.87 22.97
C GLY A 102 17.93 -30.58 22.38
N VAL A 103 19.13 -30.36 22.95
CA VAL A 103 20.38 -31.04 22.60
C VAL A 103 20.88 -31.82 23.82
N GLU A 104 20.13 -32.83 24.23
CA GLU A 104 20.58 -33.97 25.06
C GLU A 104 20.01 -35.27 24.48
#